data_AF-V7AKM8-F1
#
_entry.id   AF-V7AKM8-F1
#
_cell.length_a   1.000
_cell.length_b   1.000
_cell.length_c   1.000
_cell.angle_alpha   90.00
_cell.angle_beta   90.00
_cell.angle_gamma   90.00
#
_symmetry.space_group_name_H-M   'P 1'
#
loop_
_entity.id
_entity.type
_entity.pdbx_description
1 polymer ?
#
loop_
_entity_poly.entity_id
_entity_poly.type
_entity_poly.pdbx_seq_one_letter_code
_entity_poly.pdbx_strand_id
1 'polypeptide(L)'
;MDDLFDSSLNLEDTHYKEGYDEGHSHGLVAGKEEARQVGLKVGFEIGEELGFYRGCVDIWTSAVRLDPTCFSSRAKTIVGQMEELIEKYPLMDPENVQVQEIMDSLRVKFKMVCSSLHVKLEYSGYPKSSTEANDIQF
;
A
#
# COMPACT_ATOMS: atom_id res chain seq x y z
N MET A 1 -31.62 -25.37 -45.29
CA MET A 1 -31.00 -24.71 -46.46
C MET A 1 -30.65 -23.35 -45.93
N ASP A 2 -29.44 -23.20 -45.40
CA ASP A 2 -28.99 -21.90 -44.89
C ASP A 2 -28.95 -20.92 -46.06
N ASP A 3 -29.53 -19.74 -45.86
CA ASP A 3 -29.66 -18.73 -46.92
C ASP A 3 -28.27 -18.16 -47.23
N LEU A 4 -27.92 -18.06 -48.51
CA LEU A 4 -26.57 -17.70 -48.98
C LEU A 4 -26.12 -16.32 -48.46
N PHE A 5 -27.07 -15.45 -48.11
CA PHE A 5 -26.84 -14.08 -47.66
C PHE A 5 -27.09 -13.85 -46.16
N ASP A 6 -27.53 -14.87 -45.40
CA ASP A 6 -27.79 -14.73 -43.95
C ASP A 6 -26.53 -14.36 -43.17
N SER A 7 -25.37 -14.89 -43.59
CA SER A 7 -24.08 -14.54 -43.00
C SER A 7 -23.64 -13.09 -43.31
N SER A 8 -24.09 -12.52 -44.44
CA SER A 8 -23.80 -11.13 -44.80
C SER A 8 -24.74 -10.14 -44.10
N LEU A 9 -25.96 -10.56 -43.78
CA LEU A 9 -26.95 -9.72 -43.07
C LEU A 9 -26.66 -9.66 -41.55
N ASN A 10 -26.14 -10.75 -40.97
CA ASN A 10 -25.80 -10.82 -39.54
C ASN A 10 -24.32 -10.52 -39.24
N LEU A 11 -23.57 -9.97 -40.20
CA LEU A 11 -22.14 -9.74 -40.10
C LEU A 11 -21.79 -8.74 -38.99
N GLU A 12 -22.58 -7.68 -38.85
CA GLU A 12 -22.40 -6.67 -37.79
C GLU A 12 -22.56 -7.27 -36.39
N ASP A 13 -23.65 -8.00 -36.17
CA ASP A 13 -23.92 -8.68 -34.89
C ASP A 13 -22.86 -9.74 -34.56
N THR A 14 -22.37 -10.44 -35.59
CA THR A 14 -21.29 -11.43 -35.45
C THR A 14 -20.01 -10.76 -35.00
N HIS A 15 -19.55 -9.70 -35.68
CA HIS A 15 -18.34 -8.99 -35.30
C HIS A 15 -18.46 -8.23 -33.98
N TYR A 16 -19.65 -7.72 -33.64
CA TYR A 16 -19.89 -7.13 -32.33
C TYR A 16 -19.69 -8.15 -31.22
N LYS A 17 -20.26 -9.34 -31.39
CA LYS A 17 -20.11 -10.44 -30.44
C LYS A 17 -18.67 -10.95 -30.36
N GLU A 18 -18.01 -11.14 -31.50
CA GLU A 18 -16.61 -11.54 -31.56
C GLU A 18 -15.70 -10.52 -30.83
N GLY A 19 -15.89 -9.22 -31.11
CA GLY A 19 -15.13 -8.17 -30.45
C GLY A 19 -15.39 -8.08 -28.94
N TYR A 20 -16.63 -8.31 -28.51
CA TYR A 20 -16.97 -8.39 -27.09
C TYR A 20 -16.32 -9.60 -26.42
N ASP A 21 -16.46 -10.79 -27.01
CA ASP A 21 -15.93 -12.04 -26.46
C ASP A 21 -14.39 -12.00 -26.40
N GLU A 22 -13.74 -11.47 -27.45
CA GLU A 22 -12.29 -11.23 -27.49
C GLU A 22 -11.87 -10.22 -26.43
N GLY A 23 -12.51 -9.05 -26.38
CA GLY A 23 -12.20 -7.98 -25.43
C GLY A 23 -12.40 -8.42 -23.98
N HIS A 24 -13.47 -9.17 -23.69
CA HIS A 24 -13.75 -9.71 -22.37
C HIS A 24 -12.73 -10.77 -21.96
N SER A 25 -12.43 -11.73 -22.85
CA SER A 25 -11.42 -12.77 -22.59
C SER A 25 -10.04 -12.16 -22.34
N HIS A 26 -9.63 -11.20 -23.19
CA HIS A 26 -8.37 -10.49 -23.03
C HIS A 26 -8.34 -9.67 -21.74
N GLY A 27 -9.42 -8.94 -21.44
CA GLY A 27 -9.56 -8.13 -20.23
C GLY A 27 -9.46 -8.94 -18.95
N LEU A 28 -10.00 -10.17 -18.91
CA LEU A 28 -9.86 -11.05 -17.76
C LEU A 28 -8.41 -11.48 -17.50
N VAL A 29 -7.65 -11.78 -18.56
CA VAL A 29 -6.25 -12.19 -18.44
C VAL A 29 -5.38 -11.00 -18.05
N ALA A 30 -5.50 -9.88 -18.78
CA ALA A 30 -4.72 -8.68 -18.54
C ALA A 30 -5.02 -8.08 -17.17
N GLY A 31 -6.31 -7.98 -16.80
CA GLY A 31 -6.72 -7.43 -15.51
C GLY A 31 -6.22 -8.24 -14.32
N LYS A 32 -6.14 -9.58 -14.45
CA LYS A 32 -5.56 -10.43 -13.40
C LYS A 32 -4.08 -10.15 -13.18
N GLU A 33 -3.30 -10.03 -14.25
CA GLU A 33 -1.87 -9.77 -14.14
C GLU A 33 -1.61 -8.35 -13.63
N GLU A 34 -2.34 -7.36 -14.13
CA GLU A 34 -2.26 -5.99 -13.65
C GLU A 34 -2.61 -5.89 -12.16
N ALA A 35 -3.73 -6.48 -11.73
CA ALA A 35 -4.14 -6.47 -10.33
C ALA A 35 -3.10 -7.12 -9.42
N ARG A 36 -2.45 -8.20 -9.86
CA ARG A 36 -1.37 -8.85 -9.12
C ARG A 36 -0.16 -7.93 -8.95
N GLN A 37 0.27 -7.28 -10.03
CA GLN A 37 1.42 -6.37 -10.01
C GLN A 37 1.16 -5.14 -9.14
N VAL A 38 -0.02 -4.54 -9.29
CA VAL A 38 -0.46 -3.39 -8.47
C VAL A 38 -0.54 -3.80 -7.00
N GLY A 39 -1.18 -4.93 -6.69
CA GLY A 39 -1.29 -5.43 -5.33
C GLY A 39 0.07 -5.70 -4.67
N LEU A 40 1.01 -6.28 -5.41
CA LEU A 40 2.37 -6.52 -4.91
C LEU A 40 3.10 -5.20 -4.62
N LYS A 41 3.04 -4.24 -5.55
CA LYS A 41 3.68 -2.94 -5.41
C LYS A 41 3.12 -2.17 -4.21
N VAL A 42 1.81 -1.98 -4.17
CA VAL A 42 1.13 -1.21 -3.11
C VAL A 42 1.29 -1.91 -1.76
N GLY A 43 1.16 -3.24 -1.73
CA GLY A 43 1.37 -4.02 -0.52
C GLY A 43 2.79 -3.89 0.03
N PHE A 44 3.80 -3.86 -0.84
CA PHE A 44 5.19 -3.62 -0.44
C PHE A 44 5.38 -2.20 0.12
N GLU A 45 4.90 -1.16 -0.56
CA GLU A 45 5.02 0.23 -0.12
C GLU A 45 4.39 0.45 1.27
N ILE A 46 3.21 -0.13 1.51
CA ILE A 46 2.53 -0.07 2.80
C ILE A 46 3.29 -0.88 3.87
N GLY A 47 3.71 -2.09 3.53
CA GLY A 47 4.44 -2.98 4.45
C GLY A 47 5.79 -2.41 4.87
N GLU A 48 6.50 -1.77 3.95
CA GLU A 48 7.75 -1.06 4.22
C GLU A 48 7.53 0.08 5.22
N GLU A 49 6.51 0.93 4.99
CA GLU A 49 6.20 2.06 5.86
C GLU A 49 5.82 1.60 7.27
N LEU A 50 4.97 0.57 7.37
CA LEU A 50 4.58 -0.03 8.64
C LEU A 50 5.76 -0.66 9.38
N GLY A 51 6.61 -1.40 8.66
CA GLY A 51 7.82 -2.01 9.21
C GLY A 51 8.79 -0.95 9.74
N PHE A 52 8.95 0.16 9.04
CA PHE A 52 9.75 1.30 9.48
C PHE A 52 9.22 1.89 10.80
N TYR A 53 7.91 2.14 10.90
CA TYR A 53 7.31 2.64 12.13
C TYR A 53 7.43 1.64 13.28
N ARG A 54 7.25 0.35 13.02
CA ARG A 54 7.43 -0.70 14.02
C ARG A 54 8.85 -0.72 14.57
N GLY A 55 9.87 -0.68 13.71
CA GLY A 55 11.26 -0.61 14.14
C GLY A 55 11.57 0.61 15.01
N CYS A 56 11.00 1.78 14.67
CA CYS A 56 11.15 2.99 15.48
C CYS A 56 10.52 2.82 16.88
N VAL A 57 9.28 2.32 16.94
CA VAL A 57 8.58 2.03 18.21
C VAL A 57 9.37 1.05 19.06
N ASP A 58 9.85 -0.05 18.49
CA ASP A 58 10.62 -1.08 19.23
C ASP A 58 11.90 -0.50 19.85
N ILE A 59 12.62 0.36 19.11
CA ILE A 59 13.83 1.05 19.61
C ILE A 59 13.47 2.04 20.71
N TRP A 60 12.47 2.90 20.50
CA TRP A 60 12.06 3.91 21.48
C TRP A 60 11.55 3.28 22.77
N THR A 61 10.73 2.24 22.68
CA THR A 61 10.24 1.50 23.85
C THR A 61 11.40 0.80 24.57
N SER A 62 12.38 0.27 23.84
CA SER A 62 13.60 -0.30 24.45
C SER A 62 14.43 0.75 25.19
N ALA A 63 14.59 1.95 24.63
CA ALA A 63 15.30 3.05 25.29
C ALA A 63 14.59 3.46 26.60
N VAL A 64 13.26 3.58 26.59
CA VAL A 64 12.46 3.90 27.80
C VAL A 64 12.58 2.81 28.87
N ARG A 65 12.70 1.54 28.48
CA ARG A 65 12.93 0.44 29.43
C ARG A 65 14.30 0.53 30.11
N LEU A 66 15.34 0.93 29.38
CA LEU A 66 16.70 1.08 29.91
C LEU A 66 16.84 2.33 30.78
N ASP A 67 16.25 3.44 30.35
CA ASP A 67 16.22 4.69 31.08
C ASP A 67 14.79 5.28 31.06
N PRO A 68 14.01 5.06 32.13
CA PRO A 68 12.67 5.62 32.24
C PRO A 68 12.62 7.15 32.24
N THR A 69 13.73 7.87 32.29
CA THR A 69 13.77 9.34 32.25
C THR A 69 14.20 9.90 30.89
N CYS A 70 14.59 9.05 29.94
CA CYS A 70 15.16 9.48 28.66
C CYS A 70 14.19 10.33 27.83
N PHE A 71 12.88 10.06 27.93
CA PHE A 71 11.82 10.74 27.16
C PHE A 71 10.79 11.41 28.07
N SER A 72 10.19 12.48 27.55
CA SER A 72 9.04 13.15 28.19
C SER A 72 7.84 12.21 28.33
N SER A 73 6.96 12.47 29.30
CA SER A 73 5.70 11.73 29.46
C SER A 73 4.86 11.76 28.18
N ARG A 74 4.78 12.93 27.54
CA ARG A 74 4.10 13.12 26.24
C ARG A 74 4.67 12.20 25.15
N ALA A 75 5.99 12.13 25.00
CA ALA A 75 6.61 11.29 23.98
C ALA A 75 6.28 9.81 24.20
N LYS A 76 6.37 9.32 25.44
CA LYS A 76 6.02 7.93 25.78
C LYS A 76 4.57 7.60 25.46
N THR A 77 3.64 8.52 25.77
CA THR A 77 2.22 8.35 25.42
C THR A 77 2.02 8.23 23.91
N ILE A 78 2.69 9.07 23.12
CA ILE A 78 2.56 9.02 21.65
C ILE A 78 3.18 7.73 21.09
N VAL A 79 4.32 7.27 21.62
CA VAL A 79 4.93 5.99 21.22
C VAL A 79 3.99 4.82 21.50
N GLY A 80 3.36 4.77 22.69
CA GLY A 80 2.37 3.73 23.00
C GLY A 80 1.14 3.77 22.07
N GLN A 81 0.66 4.98 21.73
CA GLN A 81 -0.41 5.11 20.73
C GLN A 81 0.00 4.63 19.34
N MET A 82 1.26 4.82 18.94
CA MET A 82 1.76 4.27 17.68
C MET A 82 1.82 2.75 17.71
N GLU A 83 2.27 2.15 18.82
CA GLU A 83 2.27 0.70 19.03
C GLU A 83 0.86 0.11 18.85
N GLU A 84 -0.13 0.70 19.53
CA GLU A 84 -1.53 0.27 19.40
C GLU A 84 -2.08 0.38 17.96
N LEU A 85 -1.71 1.44 17.24
CA LEU A 85 -2.14 1.63 15.85
C LEU A 85 -1.51 0.61 14.90
N ILE A 86 -0.24 0.26 15.12
CA ILE A 86 0.45 -0.77 14.34
C ILE A 86 -0.18 -2.14 14.60
N GLU A 87 -0.50 -2.46 15.86
CA GLU A 87 -1.13 -3.74 16.22
C GLU A 87 -2.56 -3.88 15.67
N LYS A 88 -3.31 -2.77 15.59
CA LYS A 88 -4.68 -2.73 15.05
C LYS A 88 -4.73 -2.66 13.52
N TYR A 89 -3.59 -2.51 12.85
CA TYR A 89 -3.56 -2.35 11.41
C TYR A 89 -4.10 -3.60 10.68
N PRO A 90 -5.14 -3.49 9.84
CA PRO A 90 -5.78 -4.64 9.20
C PRO A 90 -4.97 -5.13 7.99
N LEU A 91 -3.83 -5.80 8.23
CA LEU A 91 -2.93 -6.30 7.17
C LEU A 91 -3.60 -7.28 6.20
N MET A 92 -4.57 -8.07 6.69
CA MET A 92 -5.26 -9.09 5.91
C MET A 92 -6.56 -8.58 5.27
N ASP A 93 -6.93 -7.33 5.53
CA ASP A 93 -8.15 -6.69 5.02
C ASP A 93 -7.79 -5.29 4.48
N PRO A 94 -7.09 -5.22 3.32
CA PRO A 94 -6.61 -3.96 2.76
C PRO A 94 -7.74 -3.04 2.26
N GLU A 95 -8.95 -3.57 2.07
CA GLU A 95 -10.14 -2.79 1.69
C GLU A 95 -10.84 -2.16 2.89
N ASN A 96 -10.34 -2.41 4.11
CA ASN A 96 -10.91 -1.85 5.31
C ASN A 96 -10.81 -0.33 5.30
N VAL A 97 -11.94 0.34 5.57
CA VAL A 97 -12.03 1.80 5.61
C VAL A 97 -11.07 2.46 6.62
N GLN A 98 -10.60 1.71 7.62
CA GLN A 98 -9.68 2.20 8.66
C GLN A 98 -8.21 2.22 8.23
N VAL A 99 -7.83 1.47 7.17
CA VAL A 99 -6.44 1.38 6.67
C VAL A 99 -5.81 2.77 6.50
N GLN A 100 -6.53 3.65 5.79
CA GLN A 100 -6.06 4.98 5.47
C GLN A 100 -5.96 5.87 6.73
N GLU A 101 -6.98 5.83 7.57
CA GLU A 101 -7.02 6.62 8.82
C GLU A 101 -5.88 6.23 9.78
N ILE A 102 -5.63 4.93 9.92
CA ILE A 102 -4.54 4.41 10.77
C ILE A 102 -3.18 4.86 10.21
N MET A 103 -2.93 4.73 8.90
CA MET A 103 -1.68 5.19 8.28
C MET A 103 -1.44 6.68 8.48
N ASP A 104 -2.46 7.51 8.24
CA ASP A 104 -2.32 8.96 8.39
C ASP A 104 -2.08 9.35 9.86
N SER A 105 -2.73 8.65 10.79
CA SER A 105 -2.48 8.80 12.22
C SER A 105 -1.05 8.40 12.60
N LEU A 106 -0.51 7.31 12.04
CA LEU A 106 0.88 6.89 12.24
C LEU A 106 1.88 7.93 11.73
N ARG A 107 1.70 8.44 10.52
CA ARG A 107 2.54 9.50 9.91
C ARG A 107 2.60 10.75 10.77
N VAL A 108 1.45 11.19 11.28
CA VAL A 108 1.37 12.37 12.15
C VAL A 108 2.06 12.11 13.49
N LYS A 109 1.79 10.97 14.13
CA LYS A 109 2.41 10.60 15.42
C LYS A 109 3.91 10.42 15.32
N PHE A 110 4.41 9.80 14.25
CA PHE A 110 5.83 9.67 13.97
C PHE A 110 6.51 11.05 13.97
N LYS A 111 5.98 12.02 13.21
CA LYS A 111 6.51 13.39 13.18
C LYS A 111 6.49 14.07 14.55
N MET A 112 5.44 13.85 15.34
CA MET A 112 5.37 14.37 16.71
C MET A 112 6.46 13.78 17.62
N VAL A 113 6.74 12.47 17.52
CA VAL A 113 7.81 11.83 18.30
C VAL A 113 9.17 12.35 17.85
N CYS A 114 9.46 12.39 16.55
CA CYS A 114 10.72 12.93 16.03
C CYS A 114 10.98 14.36 16.53
N SER A 115 9.94 15.20 16.52
CA SER A 115 10.01 16.57 17.02
C SER A 115 10.25 16.61 18.53
N SER A 116 9.58 15.76 19.30
CA SER A 116 9.75 15.70 20.76
C SER A 116 11.12 15.16 21.19
N LEU A 117 11.72 14.28 20.39
CA LEU A 117 13.02 13.67 20.67
C LEU A 117 14.18 14.46 20.05
N HIS A 118 13.90 15.50 19.27
CA HIS A 118 14.89 16.27 18.51
C HIS A 118 15.76 15.39 17.60
N VAL A 119 15.17 14.33 17.03
CA VAL A 119 15.84 13.41 16.11
C VAL A 119 15.40 13.70 14.68
N LYS A 120 16.37 13.66 13.75
CA LYS A 120 16.10 13.81 12.32
C LYS A 120 15.93 12.43 11.68
N LEU A 121 14.78 11.81 11.94
CA LEU A 121 14.35 10.58 11.28
C LEU A 121 13.31 10.91 10.23
N GLU A 122 13.52 10.40 9.02
CA GLU A 122 12.63 10.60 7.87
C GLU A 122 12.34 9.23 7.23
N TYR A 123 11.06 8.97 6.96
CA TYR A 123 10.67 7.86 6.09
C TYR A 123 10.76 8.33 4.64
N SER A 124 11.68 7.75 3.87
CA SER A 124 11.94 8.14 2.48
C SER A 124 11.22 7.27 1.43
N GLY A 125 10.64 6.13 1.86
CA GLY A 125 9.98 5.14 1.00
C GLY A 125 10.87 4.52 -0.08
N TYR A 126 10.33 3.47 -0.72
CA TYR A 126 10.93 2.81 -1.88
C TYR A 126 10.15 3.08 -3.18
N PRO A 127 10.86 3.29 -4.32
CA PRO A 127 12.27 3.63 -4.43
C PRO A 127 12.45 5.13 -4.14
N LYS A 128 13.46 5.47 -3.33
CA LYS A 128 13.73 6.84 -2.89
C LYS A 128 13.76 7.80 -4.09
N SER A 129 13.02 8.90 -3.96
CA SER A 129 13.22 10.19 -4.64
C SER A 129 14.40 10.24 -5.62
N SER A 130 14.11 10.12 -6.92
CA SER A 130 14.79 10.81 -8.02
C SER A 130 16.31 11.02 -7.89
N THR A 131 17.12 10.00 -8.23
CA THR A 131 18.39 10.14 -8.98
C THR A 131 18.81 8.80 -9.60
N GLU A 132 18.37 7.64 -9.11
CA GLU A 132 18.81 6.33 -9.63
C GLU A 132 17.66 5.34 -9.92
N ALA A 133 16.48 5.84 -10.31
CA ALA A 133 15.30 5.01 -10.61
C ALA A 133 15.22 4.54 -12.07
N ASN A 134 16.34 4.44 -12.80
CA ASN A 134 16.32 4.03 -14.21
C ASN A 134 16.35 2.51 -14.44
N ASP A 135 16.52 1.68 -13.41
CA ASP A 135 16.71 0.23 -13.62
C ASP A 135 15.87 -0.63 -12.67
N ILE A 136 14.56 -0.39 -12.57
CA ILE A 136 13.67 -1.37 -11.93
C ILE A 136 12.44 -1.60 -12.81
N GLN A 137 12.59 -2.51 -13.76
CA GLN A 137 11.47 -3.17 -14.43
C GLN A 137 11.07 -4.40 -13.62
N PHE A 138 9.78 -4.51 -13.31
CA PHE A 138 9.14 -5.78 -12.93
C PHE A 138 8.73 -6.53 -14.18
#